data_AF-A0A1B8YFX1-F1
#
_entry.id   AF-A0A1B8YFX1-F1
#
_cell.length_a   1.000
_cell.length_b   1.000
_cell.length_c   1.000
_cell.angle_alpha   90.00
_cell.angle_beta   90.00
_cell.angle_gamma   90.00
#
_symmetry.space_group_name_H-M   'P 1'
#
loop_
_entity.id
_entity.type
_entity.pdbx_description
1 polymer ?
#
loop_
_entity_poly.entity_id
_entity_poly.type
_entity_poly.pdbx_seq_one_letter_code
_entity_poly.pdbx_strand_id
1 'polypeptide(L)'
;MLIGAGQHIPELVEMATGIDMWKAVIQVSLNISPDLSEKCNKYAAISYITAPSGIVKKINYTKNDFIHFDVNVGEHIESLKNSSQRLGYAIACGVTAEQAESDSHRLKESVIIEIESI
;
A
#
# COMPACT_ATOMS: atom_id res chain seq x y z
N MET A 1 -11.53 9.52 4.81
CA MET A 1 -11.91 9.28 3.39
C MET A 1 -10.78 8.52 2.69
N LEU A 2 -11.10 7.50 1.89
CA LEU A 2 -10.11 6.63 1.21
C LEU A 2 -9.78 7.17 -0.18
N ILE A 3 -8.48 7.19 -0.52
CA ILE A 3 -8.00 7.60 -1.85
C ILE A 3 -7.04 6.52 -2.36
N GLY A 4 -7.56 5.56 -3.12
CA GLY A 4 -6.75 4.45 -3.65
C GLY A 4 -7.55 3.25 -4.16
N ALA A 5 -7.04 2.61 -5.21
CA ALA A 5 -7.70 1.56 -5.98
C ALA A 5 -7.59 0.15 -5.35
N GLY A 6 -8.73 -0.47 -5.04
CA GLY A 6 -9.05 -1.91 -5.10
C GLY A 6 -8.35 -2.90 -4.15
N GLN A 7 -7.13 -2.64 -3.68
CA GLN A 7 -6.36 -3.53 -2.80
C GLN A 7 -5.95 -2.79 -1.52
N HIS A 8 -5.82 -3.51 -0.41
CA HIS A 8 -5.54 -2.98 0.93
C HIS A 8 -6.60 -2.04 1.53
N ILE A 9 -7.85 -2.15 1.07
CA ILE A 9 -8.96 -1.34 1.59
C ILE A 9 -9.11 -1.52 3.12
N PRO A 10 -9.07 -2.74 3.69
CA PRO A 10 -9.14 -2.93 5.14
C PRO A 10 -8.06 -2.14 5.91
N GLU A 11 -6.82 -2.19 5.46
CA GLU A 11 -5.67 -1.52 6.08
C GLU A 11 -5.80 0.01 5.95
N LEU A 12 -6.23 0.50 4.78
CA LEU A 12 -6.46 1.94 4.60
C LEU A 12 -7.62 2.46 5.46
N VAL A 13 -8.67 1.66 5.65
CA VAL A 13 -9.77 2.00 6.56
C VAL A 13 -9.25 2.06 7.99
N GLU A 14 -8.52 1.04 8.44
CA GLU A 14 -7.96 1.02 9.79
C GLU A 14 -7.04 2.22 10.04
N MET A 15 -6.19 2.57 9.07
CA MET A 15 -5.32 3.74 9.16
C MET A 15 -6.08 5.07 9.19
N ALA A 16 -7.17 5.18 8.44
CA ALA A 16 -7.95 6.41 8.33
C ALA A 16 -8.95 6.62 9.49
N THR A 17 -9.53 5.54 10.01
CA THR A 17 -10.65 5.58 10.97
C THR A 17 -10.36 4.85 12.28
N GLY A 18 -9.34 4.00 12.35
CA GLY A 18 -9.03 3.15 13.50
C GLY A 18 -9.95 1.93 13.65
N ILE A 19 -10.76 1.66 12.63
CA ILE A 19 -11.65 0.50 12.57
C ILE A 19 -10.88 -0.67 11.97
N ASP A 20 -10.70 -1.73 12.76
CA ASP A 20 -10.16 -2.99 12.30
C ASP A 20 -11.25 -3.75 11.53
N MET A 21 -11.18 -3.64 10.20
CA MET A 21 -12.14 -4.25 9.28
C MET A 21 -12.05 -5.78 9.30
N TRP A 22 -10.87 -6.35 9.55
CA TRP A 22 -10.71 -7.81 9.63
C TRP A 22 -11.43 -8.36 10.85
N LYS A 23 -11.22 -7.74 12.02
CA LYS A 23 -11.96 -8.06 13.24
C LYS A 23 -13.46 -7.89 13.06
N ALA A 24 -13.90 -6.80 12.42
CA ALA A 24 -15.31 -6.55 12.18
C ALA A 24 -15.95 -7.67 11.33
N VAL A 25 -15.28 -8.10 10.25
CA VAL A 25 -15.74 -9.20 9.39
C VAL A 25 -15.82 -10.52 10.15
N ILE A 26 -14.82 -10.83 10.98
CA ILE A 26 -14.83 -12.03 11.83
C ILE A 26 -16.01 -11.98 12.81
N GLN A 27 -16.25 -10.85 13.46
CA GLN A 27 -17.38 -10.67 14.39
C GLN A 27 -18.72 -10.88 13.69
N VAL A 28 -18.93 -10.26 12.53
CA VAL A 28 -20.16 -10.45 11.74
C VAL A 28 -20.36 -11.91 11.37
N SER A 29 -19.29 -12.61 10.97
CA SER A 29 -19.34 -14.04 10.63
C SER A 29 -19.74 -14.94 11.81
N LEU A 30 -19.44 -14.49 13.03
CA LEU A 30 -19.83 -15.14 14.29
C LEU A 30 -21.17 -14.63 14.84
N ASN A 31 -21.92 -13.84 14.05
CA ASN A 31 -23.17 -13.20 14.45
C ASN A 31 -23.02 -12.28 15.68
N ILE A 32 -21.83 -11.70 15.85
CA ILE A 32 -21.48 -10.69 16.84
C ILE A 32 -21.53 -9.32 16.16
N SER A 33 -22.21 -8.35 16.76
CA SER A 33 -22.21 -6.97 16.26
C SER A 33 -20.82 -6.35 16.41
N PRO A 34 -20.17 -5.90 15.32
CA PRO A 34 -18.88 -5.22 15.40
C PRO A 34 -19.04 -3.78 15.89
N ASP A 35 -18.00 -3.27 16.53
CA ASP A 35 -17.87 -1.84 16.82
C ASP A 35 -17.24 -1.13 15.62
N LEU A 36 -18.03 -0.29 14.96
CA LEU A 36 -17.63 0.52 13.79
C LEU A 36 -17.54 2.01 14.14
N SER A 37 -17.44 2.36 15.42
CA SER A 37 -17.20 3.75 15.81
C SER A 37 -15.82 4.21 15.33
N GLU A 38 -15.77 5.37 14.68
CA GLU A 38 -14.51 5.98 14.25
C GLU A 38 -13.68 6.38 15.47
N LYS A 39 -12.43 5.94 15.52
CA LYS A 39 -11.46 6.23 16.58
C LYS A 39 -10.46 7.31 16.19
N CYS A 40 -10.28 7.54 14.89
CA CYS A 40 -9.53 8.65 14.35
C CYS A 40 -10.23 9.21 13.11
N ASN A 41 -9.90 10.45 12.75
CA ASN A 41 -10.41 11.11 11.55
C ASN A 41 -9.21 11.56 10.72
N LYS A 42 -8.69 10.63 9.91
CA LYS A 42 -7.54 10.84 9.03
C LYS A 42 -7.88 10.45 7.59
N TYR A 43 -6.93 10.71 6.73
CA TYR A 43 -6.92 10.26 5.34
C TYR A 43 -5.79 9.27 5.17
N ALA A 44 -6.01 8.25 4.33
CA ALA A 44 -5.00 7.27 3.97
C ALA A 44 -4.97 7.13 2.45
N ALA A 45 -3.76 7.00 1.90
CA ALA A 45 -3.53 6.84 0.47
C ALA A 45 -2.45 5.79 0.21
N ILE A 46 -2.52 5.17 -0.97
CA ILE A 46 -1.60 4.14 -1.43
C ILE A 46 -1.06 4.49 -2.82
N SER A 47 0.25 4.28 -3.00
CA SER A 47 0.97 4.48 -4.26
C SER A 47 1.68 3.18 -4.64
N TYR A 48 1.30 2.58 -5.77
CA TYR A 48 1.90 1.32 -6.22
C TYR A 48 3.27 1.53 -6.86
N ILE A 49 4.19 0.60 -6.58
CA ILE A 49 5.55 0.59 -7.10
C ILE A 49 5.58 -0.26 -8.36
N THR A 50 6.15 0.27 -9.43
CA THR A 50 6.27 -0.40 -10.74
C THR A 50 7.64 -0.14 -11.34
N ALA A 51 8.09 -1.03 -12.21
CA ALA A 51 9.33 -0.85 -12.96
C ALA A 51 9.20 -1.47 -14.36
N PRO A 52 10.13 -1.16 -15.30
CA PRO A 52 10.24 -1.87 -16.57
C PRO A 52 10.55 -3.35 -16.36
N SER A 53 10.26 -4.17 -17.38
CA SER A 53 10.59 -5.59 -17.38
C SER A 53 12.09 -5.85 -17.30
N GLY A 54 12.49 -6.92 -16.61
CA GLY A 54 13.86 -7.37 -16.49
C GLY A 54 14.08 -8.14 -15.18
N ILE A 55 15.34 -8.20 -14.72
CA ILE A 55 15.71 -8.86 -13.46
C ILE A 55 15.97 -7.81 -12.38
N VAL A 56 15.33 -7.96 -11.22
CA VAL A 56 15.56 -7.07 -10.07
C VAL A 56 16.99 -7.27 -9.54
N LYS A 57 17.87 -6.30 -9.72
CA LYS A 57 19.25 -6.35 -9.22
C LYS A 57 19.38 -5.84 -7.81
N LYS A 58 18.64 -4.79 -7.48
CA LYS A 58 18.73 -4.12 -6.19
C LYS A 58 17.47 -3.33 -5.91
N ILE A 59 17.10 -3.29 -4.64
CA ILE A 59 16.02 -2.44 -4.12
C ILE A 59 16.64 -1.59 -3.00
N ASN A 60 16.79 -0.30 -3.23
CA ASN A 60 17.32 0.66 -2.25
C ASN A 60 16.17 1.52 -1.72
N TYR A 61 15.98 1.52 -0.41
CA TYR A 61 14.98 2.34 0.28
C TYR A 61 15.33 2.46 1.76
N THR A 62 14.78 3.48 2.42
CA THR A 62 14.83 3.58 3.88
C THR A 62 13.78 2.66 4.46
N LYS A 63 14.20 1.59 5.15
CA LYS A 63 13.28 0.63 5.77
C LYS A 63 12.32 1.32 6.74
N ASN A 64 11.02 1.12 6.52
CA ASN A 64 9.93 1.62 7.34
C ASN A 64 8.69 0.74 7.12
N ASP A 65 7.66 0.92 7.94
CA ASP A 65 6.41 0.11 7.87
C ASP A 65 5.44 0.55 6.77
N PHE A 66 5.78 1.63 6.05
CA PHE A 66 4.93 2.25 5.04
C PHE A 66 5.26 1.79 3.62
N ILE A 67 6.33 1.02 3.42
CA ILE A 67 6.75 0.50 2.12
C ILE A 67 6.77 -1.02 2.17
N HIS A 68 6.10 -1.65 1.22
CA HIS A 68 6.05 -3.10 1.06
C HIS A 68 6.49 -3.50 -0.35
N PHE A 69 7.15 -4.66 -0.47
CA PHE A 69 7.53 -5.26 -1.74
C PHE A 69 7.02 -6.70 -1.82
N ASP A 70 6.40 -7.03 -2.94
CA ASP A 70 5.95 -8.39 -3.28
C ASP A 70 7.00 -9.17 -4.09
N VAL A 71 8.13 -8.54 -4.38
CA VAL A 71 9.22 -9.08 -5.21
C VAL A 71 10.55 -9.09 -4.48
N ASN A 72 11.43 -10.02 -4.86
CA ASN A 72 12.78 -10.14 -4.32
C ASN A 72 13.87 -9.83 -5.35
N VAL A 73 15.06 -9.49 -4.87
CA VAL A 73 16.26 -9.40 -5.71
C VAL A 73 16.54 -10.75 -6.37
N GLY A 74 16.78 -10.73 -7.68
CA GLY A 74 16.97 -11.91 -8.53
C GLY A 74 15.71 -12.37 -9.26
N GLU A 75 14.53 -11.84 -8.93
CA GLU A 75 13.29 -12.19 -9.61
C GLU A 75 13.15 -11.48 -10.96
N HIS A 76 12.49 -12.17 -11.89
CA HIS A 76 12.08 -11.62 -13.17
C HIS A 76 10.74 -10.91 -13.04
N ILE A 77 10.67 -9.66 -13.50
CA ILE A 77 9.47 -8.83 -13.45
C ILE A 77 9.06 -8.41 -14.86
N GLU A 78 7.76 -8.14 -15.05
CA GLU A 78 7.23 -7.54 -16.28
C GLU A 78 6.85 -6.08 -16.06
N SER A 79 6.89 -5.28 -17.13
CA SER A 79 6.30 -3.95 -17.16
C SER A 79 4.80 -4.01 -16.84
N LEU A 80 4.31 -2.98 -16.15
CA LEU A 80 2.91 -2.88 -15.74
C LEU A 80 1.92 -2.98 -16.92
N LYS A 81 1.08 -4.01 -16.91
CA LYS A 81 -0.10 -4.18 -17.78
C LYS A 81 -1.38 -4.39 -16.95
N ASN A 82 -1.26 -4.97 -15.76
CA ASN A 82 -2.34 -5.24 -14.81
C ASN A 82 -1.80 -5.24 -13.37
N SER A 83 -2.67 -5.48 -12.38
CA SER A 83 -2.31 -5.38 -10.96
C SER A 83 -1.32 -6.44 -10.45
N SER A 84 -1.17 -7.59 -11.12
CA SER A 84 -0.22 -8.62 -10.68
C SER A 84 1.24 -8.28 -11.01
N GLN A 85 1.48 -7.21 -11.78
CA GLN A 85 2.83 -6.75 -12.17
C GLN A 85 3.28 -5.53 -11.36
N ARG A 86 2.53 -5.21 -10.29
CA ARG A 86 2.99 -4.27 -9.27
C ARG A 86 4.08 -4.97 -8.46
N LEU A 87 5.08 -4.21 -8.05
CA LEU A 87 6.23 -4.73 -7.30
C LEU A 87 6.04 -4.58 -5.79
N GLY A 88 4.95 -3.93 -5.39
CA GLY A 88 4.67 -3.52 -4.02
C GLY A 88 3.96 -2.17 -3.99
N TYR A 89 4.02 -1.51 -2.85
CA TYR A 89 3.32 -0.26 -2.60
C TYR A 89 3.96 0.57 -1.49
N ALA A 90 3.62 1.86 -1.48
CA ALA A 90 3.83 2.76 -0.36
C ALA A 90 2.47 3.28 0.15
N ILE A 91 2.24 3.25 1.46
CA ILE A 91 1.02 3.76 2.10
C ILE A 91 1.38 4.94 3.00
N ALA A 92 0.53 5.97 3.07
CA ALA A 92 0.70 7.07 4.00
C ALA A 92 -0.63 7.53 4.61
N CYS A 93 -0.53 8.21 5.76
CA CYS A 93 -1.64 8.92 6.40
C CYS A 93 -1.41 10.43 6.37
N GLY A 94 -2.49 11.19 6.23
CA GLY A 94 -2.50 12.64 6.31
C GLY A 94 -3.67 13.18 7.11
N VAL A 95 -3.58 14.44 7.53
CA VAL A 95 -4.73 15.18 8.09
C VAL A 95 -5.66 15.70 6.99
N THR A 96 -5.18 15.75 5.75
CA THR A 96 -5.99 15.96 4.54
C THR A 96 -5.74 14.87 3.50
N ALA A 97 -6.66 14.78 2.55
CA ALA A 97 -6.57 13.93 1.37
C ALA A 97 -5.27 14.15 0.59
N GLU A 98 -4.98 15.40 0.27
CA GLU A 98 -3.84 15.84 -0.53
C GLU A 98 -2.52 15.53 0.16
N GLN A 99 -2.48 15.68 1.48
CA GLN A 99 -1.30 15.33 2.26
C GLN A 99 -1.02 13.83 2.21
N ALA A 100 -2.04 12.99 2.44
CA ALA A 100 -1.88 11.54 2.41
C ALA A 100 -1.39 11.06 1.03
N GLU A 101 -2.00 11.59 -0.04
CA GLU A 101 -1.61 11.28 -1.41
C GLU A 101 -0.16 11.69 -1.69
N SER A 102 0.19 12.94 -1.40
CA SER A 102 1.55 13.49 -1.59
C SER A 102 2.60 12.70 -0.81
N ASP A 103 2.34 12.37 0.45
CA ASP A 103 3.27 11.62 1.28
C ASP A 103 3.44 10.18 0.78
N SER A 104 2.36 9.50 0.35
CA SER A 104 2.45 8.16 -0.24
C SER A 104 3.27 8.17 -1.54
N HIS A 105 3.11 9.22 -2.35
CA HIS A 105 3.83 9.39 -3.59
C HIS A 105 5.31 9.62 -3.35
N ARG A 106 5.65 10.50 -2.40
CA ARG A 106 7.04 10.79 -2.01
C ARG A 106 7.74 9.55 -1.47
N LEU A 107 7.06 8.73 -0.67
CA LEU A 107 7.59 7.46 -0.20
C LEU A 107 7.90 6.51 -1.36
N LYS A 108 6.95 6.35 -2.31
CA LYS A 108 7.18 5.57 -3.53
C LYS A 108 8.37 6.09 -4.34
N GLU A 109 8.52 7.41 -4.50
CA GLU A 109 9.64 8.00 -5.23
C GLU A 109 11.00 7.86 -4.52
N SER A 110 11.00 7.70 -3.20
CA SER A 110 12.23 7.44 -2.43
C SER A 110 12.79 6.02 -2.64
N VAL A 111 12.01 5.14 -3.26
CA VAL A 111 12.43 3.78 -3.61
C VAL A 111 13.17 3.81 -4.95
N ILE A 112 14.38 3.25 -4.96
CA ILE A 112 15.18 3.09 -6.18
C ILE A 112 15.33 1.59 -6.46
N ILE A 113 14.78 1.15 -7.60
CA ILE A 113 14.91 -0.23 -8.07
C ILE A 113 15.82 -0.27 -9.29
N GLU A 114 16.86 -1.07 -9.21
CA GLU A 114 17.79 -1.31 -10.32
C GLU A 114 17.34 -2.57 -11.05
N ILE A 115 17.07 -2.44 -12.36
CA ILE A 115 16.63 -3.53 -13.23
C ILE A 115 17.71 -3.79 -14.28
N GLU A 116 18.10 -5.05 -14.43
CA GLU A 116 18.90 -5.50 -15.57
C GLU A 116 17.98 -5.89 -16.72
N SER A 117 18.14 -5.21 -17.84
CA SER A 117 17.48 -5.54 -19.10
C SER A 117 18.00 -6.87 -19.63
N ILE A 118 17.10 -7.63 -20.25
CA ILE A 118 17.37 -8.91 -20.91
C ILE A 118 17.42 -8.69 -22.42
#